data_AF-A0A9P0CBZ0-F1
#
_entry.id   AF-A0A9P0CBZ0-F1
#
_cell.length_a   1.000
_cell.length_b   1.000
_cell.length_c   1.000
_cell.angle_alpha   90.00
_cell.angle_beta   90.00
_cell.angle_gamma   90.00
#
_symmetry.space_group_name_H-M   'P 1'
#
loop_
_entity.id
_entity.type
_entity.pdbx_description
1 polymer ?
#
loop_
_entity_poly.entity_id
_entity_poly.type
_entity_poly.pdbx_seq_one_letter_code
_entity_poly.pdbx_strand_id
1 'polypeptide(L)'
;MKSHYETSAALLLLKCIILMAVDAVNPGCDCLVFSATYGKEYGVFSSQDYPKPYPSHVDCLLYTFVAHKDEIVEITFKDFDIYKSHLDCLKGDYLKVFLHLEKGEVNELSPWSRVLCGSLQDIPPVLYSSGPALILELHSQSNLNNATGFVGSFRFIDKRSFQTDGQRLAGTDCDYQLISNNLTRSRGRFFSPRYPSNYPQHIKCTYKLRARSRERVRVLFEEVMLEKGDVSCLNRADVIKVYDGRNNLAPTIAMLCNEVTEQEVLSTGSDMYIEFISNSDLPGQGFKALFQFQPVATLTTTSDRLHSIETEKSTLATGPVTHIKKMPDTGSPATTITNCDMVIYSDNSKNGTISSPGYPEPYPAHSYCRLDFQGRGKERVQIIFRDFDLFNPNDDAKECIDALLVYVQIDGRLERVDNHCGQTLPRPIMSNGPGLMLEFKGVYSSRNSRGYLAEYSFIENYGIHSGEQIANLPCAFTFNGTMQRSGVLYSPNFPGYYPRDTECHYFFQGINDDTIHIKFHHFDVEGVPPCEAISASDYVEFSNFMARDRRYERYCGQKEAFEIKSDRKFFRITFRSNDRLDGTGFNASYRFVRKMEQSVSSQPVAKANHSGTCDISPLLFIFS
;
A
#
# COMPACT_ATOMS: atom_id res chain seq x y z
N MET A 1 38.28 -92.03 -12.06
CA MET A 1 37.15 -92.91 -12.40
C MET A 1 36.06 -92.01 -12.98
N LYS A 2 36.07 -91.73 -14.28
CA LYS A 2 35.21 -92.34 -15.32
C LYS A 2 33.75 -92.51 -14.88
N SER A 3 32.85 -91.67 -15.39
CA SER A 3 31.77 -92.13 -16.29
C SER A 3 31.12 -90.94 -17.02
N HIS A 4 31.08 -91.04 -18.35
CA HIS A 4 30.33 -90.23 -19.30
C HIS A 4 29.01 -90.95 -19.66
N TYR A 5 27.95 -90.19 -20.01
CA TYR A 5 26.90 -90.45 -21.03
C TYR A 5 26.07 -89.13 -21.11
N GLU A 6 26.22 -88.28 -22.15
CA GLU A 6 25.42 -88.19 -23.41
C GLU A 6 23.89 -88.17 -23.19
N THR A 7 23.00 -87.34 -23.76
CA THR A 7 22.99 -86.21 -24.72
C THR A 7 21.55 -85.63 -24.73
N SER A 8 21.39 -84.37 -25.16
CA SER A 8 20.28 -83.81 -25.98
C SER A 8 19.54 -82.58 -25.42
N ALA A 9 19.16 -81.71 -26.35
CA ALA A 9 19.00 -80.27 -26.26
C ALA A 9 17.57 -79.78 -25.99
N ALA A 10 17.45 -78.59 -25.38
CA ALA A 10 16.43 -77.58 -25.73
C ALA A 10 16.78 -76.20 -25.12
N LEU A 11 16.81 -75.18 -26.00
CA LEU A 11 16.87 -73.75 -25.71
C LEU A 11 15.68 -73.29 -24.83
N LEU A 12 15.91 -72.39 -23.86
CA LEU A 12 15.19 -71.11 -23.73
C LEU A 12 15.71 -70.29 -22.52
N LEU A 13 16.07 -69.04 -22.81
CA LEU A 13 16.55 -68.01 -21.89
C LEU A 13 15.49 -67.65 -20.84
N LEU A 14 15.87 -67.62 -19.55
CA LEU A 14 15.17 -66.83 -18.53
C LEU A 14 16.20 -66.05 -17.71
N LYS A 15 16.26 -64.74 -17.95
CA LYS A 15 17.11 -63.79 -17.24
C LYS A 15 16.59 -63.58 -15.81
N CYS A 16 17.54 -63.59 -14.88
CA CYS A 16 17.47 -63.10 -13.51
C CYS A 16 16.59 -61.85 -13.35
N ILE A 17 15.54 -61.94 -12.53
CA ILE A 17 14.91 -60.80 -11.87
C ILE A 17 15.41 -60.80 -10.43
N ILE A 18 16.32 -59.87 -10.14
CA ILE A 18 16.71 -59.50 -8.79
C ILE A 18 15.54 -58.70 -8.21
N LEU A 19 14.86 -59.26 -7.20
CA LEU A 19 13.93 -58.50 -6.38
C LEU A 19 14.72 -57.43 -5.63
N MET A 20 14.61 -56.18 -6.07
CA MET A 20 14.86 -55.04 -5.20
C MET A 20 13.64 -54.93 -4.29
N ALA A 21 13.83 -55.21 -3.00
CA ALA A 21 12.87 -54.82 -1.98
C ALA A 21 12.80 -53.29 -1.98
N VAL A 22 11.67 -52.76 -2.44
CA VAL A 22 11.31 -51.36 -2.28
C VAL A 22 10.66 -51.28 -0.91
N ASP A 23 11.31 -50.61 0.04
CA ASP A 23 10.67 -50.21 1.30
C ASP A 23 9.62 -49.15 0.99
N ALA A 24 8.42 -49.60 0.60
CA ALA A 24 7.24 -48.77 0.46
C ALA A 24 6.60 -48.56 1.84
N VAL A 25 6.78 -47.37 2.41
CA VAL A 25 6.15 -46.97 3.68
C VAL A 25 4.98 -46.03 3.38
N ASN A 26 3.86 -46.66 3.01
CA ASN A 26 2.43 -46.38 3.28
C ASN A 26 1.57 -46.86 2.08
N PRO A 27 0.94 -48.05 2.10
CA PRO A 27 0.27 -48.64 0.92
C PRO A 27 -1.14 -48.08 0.61
N GLY A 28 -1.58 -46.97 1.20
CA GLY A 28 -3.02 -46.69 1.37
C GLY A 28 -3.67 -45.58 0.52
N CYS A 29 -2.92 -44.78 -0.24
CA CYS A 29 -3.50 -43.65 -0.99
C CYS A 29 -3.62 -43.95 -2.49
N ASP A 30 -4.79 -43.69 -3.08
CA ASP A 30 -4.93 -43.62 -4.53
C ASP A 30 -4.29 -42.33 -5.05
N CYS A 31 -3.62 -42.38 -6.21
CA CYS A 31 -2.87 -41.24 -6.74
C CYS A 31 -3.13 -41.00 -8.23
N LEU A 32 -3.52 -39.77 -8.56
CA LEU A 32 -3.66 -39.26 -9.91
C LEU A 32 -2.50 -38.33 -10.22
N VAL A 33 -1.66 -38.69 -11.20
CA VAL A 33 -0.46 -37.92 -11.54
C VAL A 33 -0.65 -37.15 -12.85
N PHE A 34 -0.39 -35.85 -12.79
CA PHE A 34 -0.41 -34.92 -13.91
C PHE A 34 1.02 -34.39 -14.14
N SER A 35 1.69 -34.86 -15.19
CA SER A 35 3.08 -34.46 -15.47
C SER A 35 3.25 -33.85 -16.85
N ALA A 36 4.24 -32.96 -16.97
CA ALA A 36 4.68 -32.39 -18.25
C ALA A 36 5.17 -33.47 -19.23
N THR A 37 5.58 -34.64 -18.71
CA THR A 37 6.09 -35.78 -19.49
C THR A 37 5.04 -36.40 -20.41
N TYR A 38 3.75 -36.17 -20.16
CA TYR A 38 2.65 -36.59 -21.05
C TYR A 38 2.28 -35.53 -22.12
N GLY A 39 3.10 -34.49 -22.29
CA GLY A 39 3.13 -33.64 -23.48
C GLY A 39 2.21 -32.41 -23.47
N LYS A 40 1.66 -31.99 -22.32
CA LYS A 40 0.87 -30.75 -22.22
C LYS A 40 1.34 -29.89 -21.04
N GLU A 41 1.61 -28.62 -21.33
CA GLU A 41 1.95 -27.59 -20.32
C GLU A 41 0.74 -27.11 -19.51
N TYR A 42 -0.46 -27.64 -19.81
CA TYR A 42 -1.71 -27.32 -19.14
C TYR A 42 -2.69 -28.49 -19.20
N GLY A 43 -3.67 -28.51 -18.29
CA GLY A 43 -4.71 -29.52 -18.29
C GLY A 43 -5.88 -29.19 -17.36
N VAL A 44 -6.82 -30.12 -17.27
CA VAL A 44 -8.00 -30.05 -16.39
C VAL A 44 -7.94 -31.24 -15.44
N PHE A 45 -8.36 -31.04 -14.20
CA PHE A 45 -8.48 -32.07 -13.19
C PHE A 45 -9.83 -31.90 -12.47
N SER A 46 -10.37 -32.98 -11.91
CA SER A 46 -11.60 -32.94 -11.14
C SER A 46 -11.58 -33.95 -10.01
N SER A 47 -12.39 -33.70 -8.98
CA SER A 47 -12.77 -34.72 -8.01
C SER A 47 -13.39 -35.92 -8.73
N GLN A 48 -13.32 -37.08 -8.08
CA GLN A 48 -14.00 -38.27 -8.58
C GLN A 48 -15.50 -38.01 -8.71
N ASP A 49 -16.11 -38.54 -9.77
CA ASP A 49 -17.54 -38.45 -10.10
C ASP A 49 -18.11 -37.06 -10.43
N TYR A 50 -17.32 -35.98 -10.37
CA TYR A 50 -17.75 -34.62 -10.74
C TYR A 50 -18.45 -34.61 -12.12
N PRO A 51 -19.63 -33.95 -12.27
CA PRO A 51 -20.28 -33.04 -11.32
C PRO A 51 -21.23 -33.72 -10.32
N LYS A 52 -21.21 -35.05 -10.19
CA LYS A 52 -21.95 -35.74 -9.13
C LYS A 52 -21.19 -35.60 -7.80
N PRO A 53 -21.86 -35.81 -6.66
CA PRO A 53 -21.20 -35.77 -5.36
C PRO A 53 -20.01 -36.71 -5.29
N TYR A 54 -18.91 -36.22 -4.69
CA TYR A 54 -17.69 -37.01 -4.53
C TYR A 54 -17.90 -38.16 -3.52
N PRO A 55 -17.10 -39.22 -3.57
CA PRO A 55 -17.24 -40.35 -2.65
C PRO A 55 -17.07 -39.96 -1.16
N SER A 56 -17.87 -40.57 -0.30
CA SER A 56 -17.66 -40.52 1.17
C SER A 56 -16.57 -41.51 1.59
N HIS A 57 -15.96 -41.30 2.75
CA HIS A 57 -14.87 -42.13 3.29
C HIS A 57 -13.59 -42.18 2.44
N VAL A 58 -13.24 -41.09 1.78
CA VAL A 58 -11.93 -40.97 1.12
C VAL A 58 -10.90 -40.66 2.20
N ASP A 59 -10.18 -41.69 2.64
CA ASP A 59 -9.11 -41.54 3.62
C ASP A 59 -7.87 -40.87 3.01
N CYS A 60 -7.60 -41.10 1.72
CA CYS A 60 -6.48 -40.46 1.03
C CYS A 60 -6.57 -40.62 -0.51
N LEU A 61 -6.88 -39.53 -1.22
CA LEU A 61 -6.77 -39.44 -2.67
C LEU A 61 -5.85 -38.26 -3.05
N LEU A 62 -4.74 -38.56 -3.72
CA LEU A 62 -3.71 -37.60 -4.08
C LEU A 62 -3.86 -37.15 -5.53
N TYR A 63 -3.90 -35.84 -5.74
CA TYR A 63 -3.74 -35.19 -7.04
C TYR A 63 -2.34 -34.58 -7.09
N THR A 64 -1.45 -35.23 -7.84
CA THR A 64 -0.02 -34.91 -7.87
C THR A 64 0.35 -34.26 -9.19
N PHE A 65 0.81 -33.02 -9.14
CA PHE A 65 1.23 -32.24 -10.30
C PHE A 65 2.76 -32.14 -10.29
N VAL A 66 3.40 -32.59 -11.37
CA VAL A 66 4.88 -32.65 -11.48
C VAL A 66 5.36 -31.91 -12.72
N ALA A 67 5.96 -30.76 -12.49
CA ALA A 67 6.57 -29.89 -13.51
C ALA A 67 8.05 -30.27 -13.76
N HIS A 68 8.68 -29.64 -14.77
CA HIS A 68 10.13 -29.68 -14.90
C HIS A 68 10.82 -28.91 -13.77
N LYS A 69 12.12 -29.16 -13.55
CA LYS A 69 12.91 -28.55 -12.47
C LYS A 69 12.94 -27.01 -12.48
N ASP A 70 12.77 -26.41 -13.66
CA ASP A 70 12.81 -24.96 -13.87
C ASP A 70 11.39 -24.36 -13.96
N GLU A 71 10.36 -25.16 -13.65
CA GLU A 71 8.96 -24.78 -13.68
C GLU A 71 8.34 -24.87 -12.27
N ILE A 72 7.23 -24.18 -12.11
CA ILE A 72 6.31 -24.34 -10.97
C ILE A 72 4.91 -24.63 -11.52
N VAL A 73 4.03 -25.10 -10.64
CA VAL A 73 2.64 -25.45 -10.95
C VAL A 73 1.75 -24.29 -10.56
N GLU A 74 0.87 -23.88 -11.48
CA GLU A 74 -0.27 -23.01 -11.19
C GLU A 74 -1.56 -23.85 -11.28
N ILE A 75 -2.46 -23.67 -10.32
CA ILE A 75 -3.78 -24.30 -10.26
C ILE A 75 -4.87 -23.25 -10.05
N THR A 76 -5.95 -23.37 -10.81
CA THR A 76 -7.17 -22.55 -10.67
C THR A 76 -8.39 -23.46 -10.59
N PHE A 77 -9.27 -23.21 -9.62
CA PHE A 77 -10.54 -23.91 -9.52
C PHE A 77 -11.62 -23.18 -10.34
N LYS A 78 -12.38 -23.92 -11.13
CA LYS A 78 -13.55 -23.43 -11.87
C LYS A 78 -14.84 -23.68 -11.10
N ASP A 79 -14.90 -24.81 -10.40
CA ASP A 79 -15.92 -25.10 -9.40
C ASP A 79 -15.25 -25.74 -8.18
N PHE A 80 -15.78 -25.43 -7.00
CA PHE A 80 -15.29 -25.94 -5.73
C PHE A 80 -16.45 -25.99 -4.74
N ASP A 81 -16.80 -27.19 -4.33
CA ASP A 81 -17.88 -27.52 -3.41
C ASP A 81 -17.45 -28.73 -2.57
N ILE A 82 -16.74 -28.44 -1.47
CA ILE A 82 -16.32 -29.43 -0.48
C ILE A 82 -17.11 -29.18 0.80
N TYR A 83 -17.76 -30.21 1.34
CA TYR A 83 -18.64 -30.05 2.49
C TYR A 83 -17.90 -29.50 3.72
N LYS A 84 -18.28 -28.28 4.15
CA LYS A 84 -17.76 -27.65 5.36
C LYS A 84 -18.79 -27.72 6.49
N SER A 85 -18.42 -28.34 7.61
CA SER A 85 -19.24 -28.32 8.83
C SER A 85 -18.88 -27.14 9.76
N HIS A 86 -17.69 -26.56 9.56
CA HIS A 86 -17.15 -25.45 10.35
C HIS A 86 -16.25 -24.56 9.48
N LEU A 87 -16.03 -23.31 9.91
CA LEU A 87 -15.30 -22.29 9.14
C LEU A 87 -13.79 -22.53 9.04
N ASP A 88 -13.21 -23.35 9.92
CA ASP A 88 -11.77 -23.63 9.97
C ASP A 88 -11.34 -24.78 9.05
N CYS A 89 -12.28 -25.47 8.39
CA CYS A 89 -12.01 -26.67 7.60
C CYS A 89 -11.31 -27.80 8.37
N LEU A 90 -11.26 -27.73 9.71
CA LEU A 90 -10.68 -28.78 10.55
C LEU A 90 -11.72 -29.84 10.94
N LYS A 91 -13.00 -29.53 10.72
CA LYS A 91 -14.14 -30.42 10.97
C LYS A 91 -14.95 -30.57 9.68
N GLY A 92 -15.08 -31.81 9.21
CA GLY A 92 -15.75 -32.15 7.95
C GLY A 92 -14.76 -32.61 6.89
N ASP A 93 -15.13 -32.42 5.63
CA ASP A 93 -14.33 -32.81 4.48
C ASP A 93 -13.39 -31.66 4.13
N TYR A 94 -12.20 -31.99 3.64
CA TYR A 94 -11.21 -30.97 3.31
C TYR A 94 -10.26 -31.45 2.23
N LEU A 95 -9.68 -30.47 1.54
CA LEU A 95 -8.59 -30.65 0.60
C LEU A 95 -7.31 -30.06 1.21
N LYS A 96 -6.36 -30.93 1.59
CA LYS A 96 -5.06 -30.50 2.11
C LYS A 96 -4.12 -30.18 0.95
N VAL A 97 -3.40 -29.07 1.04
CA VAL A 97 -2.61 -28.51 -0.06
C VAL A 97 -1.14 -28.47 0.32
N PHE A 98 -0.29 -29.05 -0.51
CA PHE A 98 1.17 -29.03 -0.40
C PHE A 98 1.78 -28.24 -1.56
N LEU A 99 2.19 -26.99 -1.31
CA LEU A 99 2.71 -26.09 -2.35
C LEU A 99 4.24 -26.07 -2.47
N HIS A 100 4.96 -26.51 -1.43
CA HIS A 100 6.40 -26.26 -1.28
C HIS A 100 7.22 -27.54 -1.42
N LEU A 101 6.93 -28.32 -2.47
CA LEU A 101 7.54 -29.63 -2.70
C LEU A 101 8.61 -29.58 -3.80
N GLU A 102 9.74 -30.23 -3.53
CA GLU A 102 10.81 -30.46 -4.52
C GLU A 102 10.59 -31.73 -5.36
N LYS A 103 9.70 -32.61 -4.90
CA LYS A 103 9.33 -33.87 -5.56
C LYS A 103 7.84 -34.14 -5.39
N GLY A 104 7.26 -34.93 -6.30
CA GLY A 104 5.84 -35.31 -6.27
C GLY A 104 5.52 -36.41 -5.25
N GLU A 105 6.03 -36.28 -4.02
CA GLU A 105 5.88 -37.28 -2.96
C GLU A 105 5.65 -36.56 -1.62
N VAL A 106 4.73 -37.09 -0.79
CA VAL A 106 4.44 -36.61 0.57
C VAL A 106 4.28 -37.80 1.52
N ASN A 107 4.48 -37.53 2.80
CA ASN A 107 4.24 -38.47 3.90
C ASN A 107 3.55 -37.73 5.08
N GLU A 108 3.27 -38.46 6.15
CA GLU A 108 2.59 -37.95 7.35
C GLU A 108 3.29 -36.77 8.03
N LEU A 109 4.60 -36.61 7.82
CA LEU A 109 5.42 -35.53 8.40
C LEU A 109 5.66 -34.37 7.42
N SER A 110 5.16 -34.48 6.20
CA SER A 110 5.35 -33.45 5.18
C SER A 110 4.58 -32.19 5.55
N PRO A 111 5.22 -31.01 5.58
CA PRO A 111 4.55 -29.77 5.91
C PRO A 111 3.57 -29.40 4.79
N TRP A 112 2.32 -29.16 5.15
CA TRP A 112 1.29 -28.67 4.23
C TRP A 112 1.13 -27.15 4.39
N SER A 113 0.65 -26.52 3.32
CA SER A 113 0.51 -25.07 3.24
C SER A 113 -0.82 -24.59 3.81
N ARG A 114 -1.93 -25.24 3.42
CA ARG A 114 -3.27 -24.96 3.94
C ARG A 114 -4.26 -26.11 3.74
N VAL A 115 -5.41 -26.04 4.39
CA VAL A 115 -6.60 -26.84 4.10
C VAL A 115 -7.69 -25.98 3.44
N LEU A 116 -8.45 -26.56 2.53
CA LEU A 116 -9.54 -25.90 1.80
C LEU A 116 -10.84 -26.68 1.97
N CYS A 117 -11.95 -25.98 2.15
CA CYS A 117 -13.31 -26.53 2.20
C CYS A 117 -14.32 -25.43 1.87
N GLY A 118 -15.58 -25.78 1.63
CA GLY A 118 -16.64 -24.84 1.28
C GLY A 118 -16.77 -24.61 -0.21
N SER A 119 -17.06 -23.37 -0.57
CA SER A 119 -17.35 -22.92 -1.92
C SER A 119 -16.15 -22.20 -2.56
N LEU A 120 -16.25 -21.87 -3.84
CA LEU A 120 -15.22 -21.08 -4.55
C LEU A 120 -14.89 -19.73 -3.88
N GLN A 121 -15.84 -19.12 -3.15
CA GLN A 121 -15.62 -17.85 -2.44
C GLN A 121 -14.79 -18.00 -1.16
N ASP A 122 -14.66 -19.22 -0.65
CA ASP A 122 -13.96 -19.53 0.60
C ASP A 122 -12.46 -19.83 0.37
N ILE A 123 -12.03 -19.97 -0.89
CA ILE A 123 -10.68 -20.42 -1.26
C ILE A 123 -9.93 -19.37 -2.08
N PRO A 124 -8.58 -19.44 -2.15
CA PRO A 124 -7.80 -18.58 -3.04
C PRO A 124 -8.18 -18.81 -4.51
N PRO A 125 -8.20 -17.74 -5.33
CA PRO A 125 -8.55 -17.86 -6.74
C PRO A 125 -7.51 -18.68 -7.53
N VAL A 126 -6.24 -18.61 -7.13
CA VAL A 126 -5.13 -19.32 -7.77
C VAL A 126 -4.17 -19.87 -6.71
N LEU A 127 -3.63 -21.06 -6.93
CA LEU A 127 -2.58 -21.67 -6.13
C LEU A 127 -1.32 -21.81 -6.97
N TYR A 128 -0.18 -21.42 -6.40
CA TYR A 128 1.13 -21.57 -7.02
C TYR A 128 2.02 -22.44 -6.15
N SER A 129 2.73 -23.39 -6.74
CA SER A 129 3.83 -24.08 -6.05
C SER A 129 5.08 -23.20 -6.01
N SER A 130 5.93 -23.41 -5.00
CA SER A 130 7.26 -22.78 -4.95
C SER A 130 8.37 -23.65 -5.55
N GLY A 131 8.12 -24.96 -5.64
CA GLY A 131 8.97 -25.97 -6.26
C GLY A 131 8.28 -26.62 -7.47
N PRO A 132 8.92 -27.61 -8.10
CA PRO A 132 8.39 -28.28 -9.29
C PRO A 132 7.19 -29.20 -9.03
N ALA A 133 6.79 -29.40 -7.76
CA ALA A 133 5.67 -30.26 -7.42
C ALA A 133 4.61 -29.55 -6.57
N LEU A 134 3.36 -29.96 -6.79
CA LEU A 134 2.19 -29.56 -6.00
C LEU A 134 1.33 -30.80 -5.77
N ILE A 135 0.89 -31.03 -4.54
CA ILE A 135 -0.03 -32.14 -4.21
C ILE A 135 -1.27 -31.59 -3.52
N LEU A 136 -2.44 -32.09 -3.96
CA LEU A 136 -3.70 -31.92 -3.26
C LEU A 136 -4.14 -33.29 -2.71
N GLU A 137 -4.50 -33.35 -1.43
CA GLU A 137 -4.92 -34.58 -0.75
C GLU A 137 -6.36 -34.40 -0.26
N LEU A 138 -7.30 -35.14 -0.86
CA LEU A 138 -8.72 -35.11 -0.50
C LEU A 138 -8.97 -36.05 0.68
N HIS A 139 -9.67 -35.52 1.69
CA HIS A 139 -10.20 -36.26 2.83
C HIS A 139 -11.70 -36.08 2.92
N SER A 140 -12.47 -37.17 3.00
CA SER A 140 -13.92 -37.12 3.23
C SER A 140 -14.37 -38.07 4.35
N GLN A 141 -15.32 -37.60 5.16
CA GLN A 141 -15.85 -38.31 6.32
C GLN A 141 -16.99 -39.28 5.93
N SER A 142 -17.50 -40.00 6.92
CA SER A 142 -18.52 -41.05 6.79
C SER A 142 -19.94 -40.58 6.47
N ASN A 143 -20.18 -39.28 6.44
CA ASN A 143 -21.53 -38.74 6.26
C ASN A 143 -21.75 -38.39 4.79
N LEU A 144 -22.76 -39.01 4.18
CA LEU A 144 -23.23 -38.67 2.84
C LEU A 144 -23.65 -37.19 2.81
N ASN A 145 -22.96 -36.41 1.98
CA ASN A 145 -23.32 -35.04 1.65
C ASN A 145 -23.58 -34.92 0.14
N ASN A 146 -24.19 -33.82 -0.26
CA ASN A 146 -24.56 -33.55 -1.66
C ASN A 146 -23.56 -32.66 -2.39
N ALA A 147 -22.37 -32.44 -1.80
CA ALA A 147 -21.39 -31.52 -2.35
C ALA A 147 -20.72 -32.13 -3.59
N THR A 148 -20.65 -31.37 -4.69
CA THR A 148 -20.27 -31.91 -6.02
C THR A 148 -18.78 -32.12 -6.20
N GLY A 149 -17.95 -31.61 -5.29
CA GLY A 149 -16.50 -31.71 -5.34
C GLY A 149 -15.87 -30.54 -6.09
N PHE A 150 -14.89 -30.78 -6.94
CA PHE A 150 -14.17 -29.69 -7.61
C PHE A 150 -13.79 -30.03 -9.04
N VAL A 151 -13.68 -29.00 -9.87
CA VAL A 151 -13.02 -29.06 -11.18
C VAL A 151 -12.15 -27.84 -11.36
N GLY A 152 -10.95 -28.03 -11.90
CA GLY A 152 -9.98 -26.96 -12.08
C GLY A 152 -9.08 -27.20 -13.28
N SER A 153 -8.26 -26.20 -13.57
CA SER A 153 -7.19 -26.27 -14.55
C SER A 153 -5.84 -26.10 -13.88
N PHE A 154 -4.82 -26.74 -14.46
CA PHE A 154 -3.43 -26.52 -14.06
C PHE A 154 -2.59 -26.10 -15.26
N ARG A 155 -1.48 -25.41 -15.01
CA ARG A 155 -0.41 -25.17 -15.98
C ARG A 155 0.97 -25.19 -15.33
N PHE A 156 1.98 -25.53 -16.11
CA PHE A 156 3.38 -25.41 -15.73
C PHE A 156 3.91 -24.08 -16.23
N ILE A 157 4.52 -23.30 -15.33
CA ILE A 157 5.02 -21.96 -15.65
C ILE A 157 6.50 -21.85 -15.30
N ASP A 158 7.25 -21.17 -16.15
CA ASP A 158 8.69 -20.98 -15.96
C ASP A 158 8.99 -20.19 -14.69
N LYS A 159 9.68 -20.83 -13.73
CA LYS A 159 10.07 -20.27 -12.44
C LYS A 159 10.97 -19.04 -12.59
N ARG A 160 11.70 -18.92 -13.70
CA ARG A 160 12.59 -17.77 -14.00
C ARG A 160 11.82 -16.47 -14.15
N SER A 161 10.53 -16.53 -14.45
CA SER A 161 9.66 -15.34 -14.55
C SER A 161 9.50 -14.59 -13.23
N PHE A 162 9.76 -15.26 -12.11
CA PHE A 162 9.59 -14.76 -10.73
C PHE A 162 10.92 -14.72 -9.97
N GLN A 163 12.05 -14.74 -10.68
CA GLN A 163 13.35 -14.57 -10.06
C GLN A 163 13.61 -13.09 -9.78
N THR A 164 14.02 -12.80 -8.54
CA THR A 164 14.48 -11.47 -8.16
C THR A 164 15.76 -11.14 -8.93
N ASP A 165 15.73 -10.02 -9.65
CA ASP A 165 16.91 -9.43 -10.27
C ASP A 165 17.87 -8.95 -9.18
N GLY A 166 19.17 -9.18 -9.37
CA GLY A 166 20.21 -8.84 -8.40
C GLY A 166 20.91 -10.06 -7.82
N GLN A 167 21.81 -9.81 -6.88
CA GLN A 167 22.62 -10.85 -6.26
C GLN A 167 22.07 -11.23 -4.89
N ARG A 168 21.69 -12.50 -4.70
CA ARG A 168 21.38 -13.03 -3.37
C ARG A 168 22.65 -13.06 -2.52
N LEU A 169 22.57 -12.58 -1.28
CA LEU A 169 23.70 -12.59 -0.36
C LEU A 169 23.96 -14.01 0.13
N ALA A 170 25.23 -14.44 0.05
CA ALA A 170 25.64 -15.77 0.49
C ALA A 170 25.35 -15.98 1.98
N GLY A 171 24.84 -17.17 2.34
CA GLY A 171 24.49 -17.51 3.71
C GLY A 171 23.18 -16.92 4.24
N THR A 172 22.39 -16.27 3.37
CA THR A 172 21.07 -15.72 3.73
C THR A 172 19.96 -16.46 2.99
N ASP A 173 18.76 -16.54 3.57
CA ASP A 173 17.62 -17.21 2.93
C ASP A 173 17.04 -16.40 1.77
N CYS A 174 17.05 -15.07 1.89
CA CYS A 174 16.34 -14.19 0.96
C CYS A 174 16.86 -12.75 0.93
N ASP A 175 18.10 -12.48 1.36
CA ASP A 175 18.66 -11.13 1.24
C ASP A 175 19.23 -10.91 -0.16
N TYR A 176 18.92 -9.75 -0.75
CA TYR A 176 19.35 -9.37 -2.09
C TYR A 176 20.06 -8.02 -2.10
N GLN A 177 21.05 -7.92 -2.98
CA GLN A 177 21.70 -6.68 -3.32
C GLN A 177 21.47 -6.37 -4.80
N LEU A 178 20.90 -5.19 -5.04
CA LEU A 178 20.60 -4.66 -6.38
C LEU A 178 21.46 -3.42 -6.57
N ILE A 179 22.49 -3.51 -7.42
CA ILE A 179 23.49 -2.46 -7.60
C ILE A 179 23.42 -1.93 -9.02
N SER A 180 23.40 -0.60 -9.17
CA SER A 180 23.62 0.06 -10.46
C SER A 180 25.11 0.08 -10.80
N ASN A 181 25.47 -0.58 -11.90
CA ASN A 181 26.79 -0.54 -12.52
C ASN A 181 26.64 -0.65 -14.05
N ASN A 182 27.75 -0.56 -14.81
CA ASN A 182 27.71 -0.51 -16.28
C ASN A 182 27.23 -1.81 -16.94
N LEU A 183 27.20 -2.91 -16.18
CA LEU A 183 26.86 -4.26 -16.64
C LEU A 183 25.45 -4.67 -16.22
N THR A 184 24.90 -4.04 -15.19
CA THR A 184 23.56 -4.32 -14.66
C THR A 184 22.51 -3.47 -15.34
N ARG A 185 21.29 -4.01 -15.48
CA ARG A 185 20.14 -3.25 -15.96
C ARG A 185 19.82 -2.12 -14.98
N SER A 186 19.46 -0.96 -15.51
CA SER A 186 18.97 0.19 -14.72
C SER A 186 17.56 -0.05 -14.17
N ARG A 187 16.88 -1.12 -14.59
CA ARG A 187 15.55 -1.52 -14.10
C ARG A 187 15.47 -3.03 -13.98
N GLY A 188 14.64 -3.49 -13.06
CA GLY A 188 14.39 -4.92 -12.86
C GLY A 188 13.22 -5.16 -11.93
N ARG A 189 13.03 -6.42 -11.54
CA ARG A 189 11.98 -6.89 -10.64
C ARG A 189 12.55 -7.58 -9.42
N PHE A 190 11.86 -7.46 -8.31
CA PHE A 190 12.13 -8.26 -7.12
C PHE A 190 10.82 -8.67 -6.48
N PHE A 191 10.87 -9.79 -5.76
CA PHE A 191 9.68 -10.45 -5.24
C PHE A 191 9.92 -10.89 -3.81
N SER A 192 8.84 -11.10 -3.05
CA SER A 192 8.90 -11.85 -1.80
C SER A 192 9.45 -13.27 -2.05
N PRO A 193 10.02 -13.93 -1.03
CA PRO A 193 10.46 -15.32 -1.18
C PRO A 193 9.30 -16.21 -1.59
N ARG A 194 9.57 -17.16 -2.49
CA ARG A 194 8.60 -18.13 -3.05
C ARG A 194 7.49 -17.56 -3.94
N TYR A 195 7.44 -16.25 -4.17
CA TYR A 195 6.46 -15.65 -5.09
C TYR A 195 6.49 -16.37 -6.47
N PRO A 196 5.33 -16.66 -7.08
CA PRO A 196 3.96 -16.24 -6.74
C PRO A 196 3.25 -17.17 -5.74
N SER A 197 3.96 -18.12 -5.13
CA SER A 197 3.47 -18.91 -3.99
C SER A 197 3.57 -18.12 -2.69
N ASN A 198 2.95 -18.64 -1.64
CA ASN A 198 2.94 -17.98 -0.34
C ASN A 198 4.35 -17.89 0.25
N TYR A 199 4.64 -16.76 0.91
CA TYR A 199 5.93 -16.55 1.55
C TYR A 199 6.12 -17.46 2.78
N PRO A 200 7.36 -17.76 3.19
CA PRO A 200 7.64 -18.49 4.42
C PRO A 200 7.26 -17.68 5.67
N GLN A 201 6.85 -18.38 6.73
CA GLN A 201 6.69 -17.81 8.07
C GLN A 201 8.05 -17.55 8.73
N HIS A 202 8.07 -16.66 9.73
CA HIS A 202 9.23 -16.33 10.58
C HIS A 202 10.49 -15.94 9.81
N ILE A 203 10.32 -15.22 8.70
CA ILE A 203 11.43 -14.80 7.85
C ILE A 203 11.57 -13.28 7.83
N LYS A 204 12.82 -12.84 7.70
CA LYS A 204 13.16 -11.44 7.43
C LYS A 204 14.07 -11.39 6.21
N CYS A 205 13.61 -10.71 5.17
CA CYS A 205 14.33 -10.53 3.91
C CYS A 205 14.67 -9.07 3.70
N THR A 206 15.89 -8.82 3.22
CA THR A 206 16.38 -7.46 3.00
C THR A 206 16.73 -7.24 1.54
N TYR A 207 16.29 -6.13 0.96
CA TYR A 207 16.63 -5.73 -0.41
C TYR A 207 17.41 -4.43 -0.35
N LYS A 208 18.68 -4.48 -0.73
CA LYS A 208 19.63 -3.37 -0.68
C LYS A 208 19.80 -2.79 -2.09
N LEU A 209 19.09 -1.70 -2.39
CA LEU A 209 19.16 -1.02 -3.68
C LEU A 209 20.21 0.10 -3.62
N ARG A 210 21.22 0.01 -4.49
CA ARG A 210 22.41 0.87 -4.51
C ARG A 210 22.58 1.47 -5.91
N ALA A 211 22.05 2.67 -6.11
CA ALA A 211 22.26 3.44 -7.32
C ALA A 211 23.66 4.08 -7.36
N ARG A 212 24.08 4.57 -8.52
CA ARG A 212 25.33 5.34 -8.63
C ARG A 212 25.15 6.76 -8.12
N SER A 213 26.27 7.47 -7.98
CA SER A 213 26.24 8.92 -7.74
C SER A 213 25.40 9.61 -8.82
N ARG A 214 24.54 10.55 -8.39
CA ARG A 214 23.55 11.26 -9.23
C ARG A 214 22.45 10.39 -9.82
N GLU A 215 22.28 9.16 -9.34
CA GLU A 215 21.07 8.37 -9.54
C GLU A 215 20.30 8.26 -8.21
N ARG A 216 19.00 7.95 -8.33
CA ARG A 216 18.10 7.61 -7.22
C ARG A 216 17.35 6.34 -7.53
N VAL A 217 16.79 5.75 -6.48
CA VAL A 217 16.04 4.49 -6.55
C VAL A 217 14.55 4.80 -6.58
N ARG A 218 13.87 4.38 -7.64
CA ARG A 218 12.41 4.30 -7.71
C ARG A 218 12.00 2.84 -7.54
N VAL A 219 11.01 2.58 -6.68
CA VAL A 219 10.39 1.27 -6.53
C VAL A 219 8.88 1.43 -6.73
N LEU A 220 8.28 0.54 -7.52
CA LEU A 220 6.85 0.41 -7.68
C LEU A 220 6.45 -0.98 -7.18
N PHE A 221 5.70 -1.03 -6.09
CA PHE A 221 5.04 -2.26 -5.65
C PHE A 221 3.76 -2.39 -6.46
N GLU A 222 3.80 -3.26 -7.48
CA GLU A 222 2.64 -3.51 -8.35
C GLU A 222 1.53 -4.19 -7.54
N GLU A 223 1.91 -5.16 -6.69
CA GLU A 223 0.99 -5.95 -5.89
C GLU A 223 1.65 -6.34 -4.56
N VAL A 224 0.91 -6.15 -3.46
CA VAL A 224 1.24 -6.61 -2.12
C VAL A 224 0.01 -7.32 -1.57
N MET A 225 0.18 -8.56 -1.13
CA MET A 225 -0.82 -9.40 -0.49
C MET A 225 -0.18 -10.11 0.70
N LEU A 226 -0.14 -9.41 1.83
CA LEU A 226 0.30 -9.95 3.11
C LEU A 226 -0.91 -10.43 3.93
N GLU A 227 -0.66 -11.06 5.07
CA GLU A 227 -1.71 -11.40 6.02
C GLU A 227 -2.59 -10.16 6.29
N LYS A 228 -3.91 -10.33 6.15
CA LYS A 228 -4.88 -9.27 6.47
C LYS A 228 -5.04 -9.15 7.98
N GLY A 229 -5.16 -7.93 8.48
CA GLY A 229 -5.53 -7.71 9.88
C GLY A 229 -5.94 -6.27 10.14
N ASP A 230 -5.35 -5.65 11.17
CA ASP A 230 -5.64 -4.26 11.46
C ASP A 230 -5.31 -3.37 10.25
N VAL A 231 -6.10 -2.32 10.05
CA VAL A 231 -5.98 -1.49 8.86
C VAL A 231 -4.63 -0.75 8.86
N SER A 232 -4.15 -0.36 10.06
CA SER A 232 -2.85 0.26 10.28
C SER A 232 -1.71 -0.76 10.31
N CYS A 233 -0.57 -0.40 9.72
CA CYS A 233 0.61 -1.26 9.71
C CYS A 233 1.42 -1.26 11.01
N LEU A 234 1.09 -0.43 12.00
CA LEU A 234 1.93 -0.22 13.21
C LEU A 234 2.21 -1.50 14.02
N ASN A 235 1.24 -2.42 14.09
CA ASN A 235 1.36 -3.67 14.85
C ASN A 235 1.08 -4.91 13.99
N ARG A 236 1.30 -4.81 12.67
CA ARG A 236 1.17 -5.97 11.80
C ARG A 236 2.39 -6.87 11.97
N ALA A 237 2.14 -8.17 12.03
CA ALA A 237 3.20 -9.19 12.09
C ALA A 237 3.95 -9.25 10.77
N ASP A 238 3.21 -9.15 9.67
CA ASP A 238 3.75 -9.12 8.31
C ASP A 238 3.75 -7.68 7.77
N VAL A 239 4.93 -7.19 7.41
CA VAL A 239 5.12 -5.78 7.03
C VAL A 239 6.31 -5.61 6.09
N ILE A 240 6.17 -4.70 5.14
CA ILE A 240 7.27 -4.18 4.31
C ILE A 240 7.61 -2.78 4.83
N LYS A 241 8.87 -2.56 5.19
CA LYS A 241 9.40 -1.24 5.57
C LYS A 241 10.40 -0.78 4.53
N VAL A 242 10.18 0.43 4.00
CA VAL A 242 11.07 1.06 3.02
C VAL A 242 11.78 2.22 3.70
N TYR A 243 13.10 2.15 3.74
CA TYR A 243 13.98 3.11 4.39
C TYR A 243 14.75 3.90 3.34
N ASP A 244 14.80 5.21 3.53
CA ASP A 244 15.43 6.17 2.63
C ASP A 244 16.92 6.31 2.92
N GLY A 245 17.65 5.23 2.67
CA GLY A 245 19.08 5.21 2.88
C GLY A 245 19.65 3.79 2.90
N ARG A 246 20.79 3.65 3.58
CA ARG A 246 21.61 2.44 3.45
C ARG A 246 21.17 1.27 4.30
N ASN A 247 20.38 1.49 5.34
CA ASN A 247 20.04 0.49 6.33
C ASN A 247 18.77 0.95 7.09
N ASN A 248 18.37 0.16 8.08
CA ASN A 248 17.20 0.40 8.92
C ASN A 248 17.34 1.55 9.94
N LEU A 249 18.48 2.25 9.98
CA LEU A 249 18.64 3.48 10.78
C LEU A 249 18.21 4.73 9.99
N ALA A 250 18.02 4.60 8.67
CA ALA A 250 17.53 5.69 7.84
C ALA A 250 16.02 5.93 8.06
N PRO A 251 15.50 7.13 7.70
CA PRO A 251 14.07 7.41 7.82
C PRO A 251 13.19 6.46 7.00
N THR A 252 12.05 6.02 7.55
CA THR A 252 11.11 5.13 6.87
C THR A 252 10.17 5.92 5.95
N ILE A 253 10.36 5.81 4.64
CA ILE A 253 9.54 6.51 3.62
C ILE A 253 8.23 5.81 3.29
N ALA A 254 8.14 4.49 3.49
CA ALA A 254 6.88 3.76 3.33
C ALA A 254 6.81 2.56 4.27
N MET A 255 5.59 2.19 4.66
CA MET A 255 5.30 1.00 5.45
C MET A 255 4.02 0.36 4.91
N LEU A 256 4.15 -0.86 4.36
CA LEU A 256 3.06 -1.55 3.65
C LEU A 256 2.70 -2.85 4.36
N CYS A 257 1.41 -3.12 4.44
CA CYS A 257 0.83 -4.32 5.05
C CYS A 257 -0.54 -4.60 4.42
N ASN A 258 -1.15 -5.73 4.75
CA ASN A 258 -2.44 -6.15 4.18
C ASN A 258 -2.34 -6.23 2.65
N GLU A 259 -3.23 -5.54 1.94
CA GLU A 259 -3.27 -5.47 0.47
C GLU A 259 -2.97 -4.05 -0.01
N VAL A 260 -2.03 -3.91 -0.95
CA VAL A 260 -1.65 -2.63 -1.56
C VAL A 260 -1.36 -2.87 -3.04
N THR A 261 -1.81 -1.96 -3.91
CA THR A 261 -1.57 -2.01 -5.35
C THR A 261 -1.00 -0.69 -5.87
N GLU A 262 -0.13 -0.76 -6.86
CA GLU A 262 0.45 0.42 -7.55
C GLU A 262 1.10 1.47 -6.63
N GLN A 263 1.71 1.04 -5.52
CA GLN A 263 2.40 1.93 -4.59
C GLN A 263 3.80 2.28 -5.09
N GLU A 264 3.97 3.53 -5.50
CA GLU A 264 5.28 4.08 -5.85
C GLU A 264 6.00 4.64 -4.63
N VAL A 265 7.31 4.38 -4.54
CA VAL A 265 8.21 4.94 -3.53
C VAL A 265 9.50 5.40 -4.22
N LEU A 266 9.90 6.65 -3.96
CA LEU A 266 11.07 7.27 -4.55
C LEU A 266 12.06 7.68 -3.45
N SER A 267 13.33 7.26 -3.53
CA SER A 267 14.35 7.67 -2.55
C SER A 267 14.79 9.12 -2.74
N THR A 268 15.24 9.76 -1.65
CA THR A 268 15.89 11.09 -1.72
C THR A 268 17.30 11.01 -2.30
N GLY A 269 18.01 9.91 -2.06
CA GLY A 269 19.39 9.70 -2.48
C GLY A 269 19.58 8.45 -3.33
N SER A 270 20.83 8.01 -3.46
CA SER A 270 21.22 6.85 -4.27
C SER A 270 21.00 5.50 -3.59
N ASP A 271 20.57 5.48 -2.33
CA ASP A 271 20.42 4.27 -1.53
C ASP A 271 18.97 4.11 -1.07
N MET A 272 18.41 2.92 -1.23
CA MET A 272 17.14 2.52 -0.63
C MET A 272 17.30 1.13 -0.01
N TYR A 273 16.77 0.97 1.19
CA TYR A 273 16.83 -0.28 1.94
C TYR A 273 15.41 -0.74 2.27
N ILE A 274 15.08 -1.98 1.93
CA ILE A 274 13.74 -2.54 2.14
C ILE A 274 13.87 -3.75 3.06
N GLU A 275 13.00 -3.84 4.06
CA GLU A 275 12.83 -5.03 4.90
C GLU A 275 11.44 -5.59 4.70
N PHE A 276 11.35 -6.85 4.31
CA PHE A 276 10.14 -7.64 4.42
C PHE A 276 10.25 -8.54 5.65
N ILE A 277 9.28 -8.43 6.55
CA ILE A 277 9.20 -9.23 7.77
C ILE A 277 7.91 -10.03 7.67
N SER A 278 8.00 -11.35 7.88
CA SER A 278 6.84 -12.22 8.08
C SER A 278 6.97 -12.93 9.41
N ASN A 279 6.03 -12.64 10.31
CA ASN A 279 5.92 -13.25 11.62
C ASN A 279 4.51 -13.78 11.92
N SER A 280 3.58 -13.67 10.97
CA SER A 280 2.25 -14.26 11.09
C SER A 280 2.27 -15.78 10.89
N ASP A 281 1.22 -16.42 11.37
CA ASP A 281 0.99 -17.85 11.14
C ASP A 281 0.31 -18.11 9.78
N LEU A 282 -0.19 -17.08 9.10
CA LEU A 282 -0.98 -17.18 7.87
C LEU A 282 -0.35 -16.38 6.74
N PRO A 283 0.65 -16.93 6.04
CA PRO A 283 1.31 -16.21 4.97
C PRO A 283 0.38 -15.97 3.78
N GLY A 284 0.36 -14.74 3.27
CA GLY A 284 -0.25 -14.37 1.99
C GLY A 284 0.63 -14.70 0.78
N GLN A 285 0.23 -14.22 -0.40
CA GLN A 285 0.97 -14.43 -1.65
C GLN A 285 2.30 -13.66 -1.69
N GLY A 286 2.40 -12.57 -0.93
CA GLY A 286 3.61 -11.75 -0.82
C GLY A 286 3.56 -10.54 -1.72
N PHE A 287 4.64 -10.21 -2.42
CA PHE A 287 4.68 -9.01 -3.25
C PHE A 287 5.51 -9.18 -4.52
N LYS A 288 5.14 -8.37 -5.52
CA LYS A 288 5.86 -8.17 -6.77
C LYS A 288 6.15 -6.68 -6.94
N ALA A 289 7.42 -6.36 -7.16
CA ALA A 289 7.86 -4.99 -7.28
C ALA A 289 8.83 -4.79 -8.45
N LEU A 290 8.77 -3.61 -9.04
CA LEU A 290 9.70 -3.09 -10.04
C LEU A 290 10.64 -2.10 -9.35
N PHE A 291 11.91 -2.12 -9.72
CA PHE A 291 12.84 -1.05 -9.37
C PHE A 291 13.43 -0.39 -10.62
N GLN A 292 13.81 0.87 -10.46
CA GLN A 292 14.54 1.64 -11.46
C GLN A 292 15.58 2.54 -10.79
N PHE A 293 16.82 2.45 -11.23
CA PHE A 293 17.85 3.43 -11.00
C PHE A 293 17.70 4.52 -12.07
N GLN A 294 17.25 5.69 -11.65
CA GLN A 294 17.03 6.83 -12.54
C GLN A 294 17.97 7.97 -12.23
N PRO A 295 18.54 8.66 -13.24
CA PRO A 295 19.30 9.88 -13.02
C PRO A 295 18.47 10.91 -12.27
N VAL A 296 19.10 11.60 -11.33
CA VAL A 296 18.53 12.82 -10.73
C VAL A 296 18.48 13.87 -11.83
N ALA A 297 17.32 14.48 -12.06
CA ALA A 297 17.14 15.48 -13.09
C ALA A 297 17.97 16.73 -12.78
N THR A 298 19.21 16.79 -13.28
CA THR A 298 19.99 18.02 -13.36
C THR A 298 19.60 18.74 -14.63
N LEU A 299 19.12 19.99 -14.52
CA LEU A 299 18.98 20.85 -15.70
C LEU A 299 20.37 21.08 -16.32
N THR A 300 20.73 20.27 -17.32
CA THR A 300 21.37 20.86 -18.48
C THR A 300 20.30 21.68 -19.17
N THR A 301 20.44 22.99 -19.16
CA THR A 301 19.72 23.87 -20.07
C THR A 301 19.81 23.30 -21.48
N THR A 302 18.74 22.70 -21.99
CA THR A 302 18.63 22.36 -23.40
C THR A 302 17.25 22.78 -23.87
N SER A 303 17.24 23.94 -24.52
CA SER A 303 16.35 24.32 -25.61
C SER A 303 16.44 23.33 -26.82
N ASP A 304 16.81 22.06 -26.61
CA ASP A 304 17.17 21.10 -27.66
C ASP A 304 16.48 19.73 -27.48
N ARG A 305 15.20 19.74 -27.11
CA ARG A 305 14.32 18.58 -27.31
C ARG A 305 12.98 18.99 -27.93
N LEU A 306 13.07 19.68 -29.05
CA LEU A 306 12.00 19.64 -30.04
C LEU A 306 12.62 19.79 -31.44
N HIS A 307 13.26 18.75 -31.97
CA HIS A 307 13.34 18.48 -33.42
C HIS A 307 14.03 17.14 -33.68
N SER A 308 13.23 16.10 -33.92
CA SER A 308 13.63 14.95 -34.73
C SER A 308 12.47 14.59 -35.65
N ILE A 309 12.28 15.42 -36.68
CA ILE A 309 11.77 14.96 -37.97
C ILE A 309 12.83 15.39 -38.97
N GLU A 310 13.48 14.41 -39.59
CA GLU A 310 14.44 14.61 -40.67
C GLU A 310 13.73 15.22 -41.89
N THR A 311 14.28 16.29 -42.44
CA THR A 311 14.29 16.48 -43.89
C THR A 311 15.60 17.14 -44.31
N GLU A 312 16.13 16.66 -45.42
CA GLU A 312 17.51 16.81 -45.88
C GLU A 312 17.95 18.24 -46.26
N LYS A 313 19.26 18.48 -46.07
CA LYS A 313 20.20 19.27 -46.88
C LYS A 313 19.84 20.73 -47.24
N SER A 314 20.65 21.67 -46.74
CA SER A 314 21.60 22.45 -47.57
C SER A 314 22.46 23.39 -46.70
N THR A 315 23.56 23.84 -47.28
CA THR A 315 24.86 24.25 -46.74
C THR A 315 25.02 25.72 -46.31
N LEU A 316 26.02 25.92 -45.44
CA LEU A 316 27.07 26.98 -45.41
C LEU A 316 26.95 28.24 -44.50
N ALA A 317 27.98 28.37 -43.64
CA ALA A 317 28.79 29.55 -43.27
C ALA A 317 28.45 30.48 -42.06
N THR A 318 29.41 30.45 -41.10
CA THR A 318 30.06 31.56 -40.34
C THR A 318 29.23 32.50 -39.45
N GLY A 319 29.53 32.52 -38.13
CA GLY A 319 28.98 33.48 -37.14
C GLY A 319 29.76 34.81 -37.05
N PRO A 320 29.80 35.54 -35.91
CA PRO A 320 28.81 35.76 -34.84
C PRO A 320 28.41 37.26 -34.70
N VAL A 321 27.60 37.61 -33.68
CA VAL A 321 27.43 38.94 -33.01
C VAL A 321 26.04 39.62 -33.10
N THR A 322 25.40 39.69 -31.92
CA THR A 322 24.45 40.64 -31.28
C THR A 322 23.47 41.55 -32.04
N HIS A 323 22.23 41.55 -31.49
CA HIS A 323 21.22 42.62 -31.32
C HIS A 323 20.38 43.13 -32.50
N ILE A 324 19.10 43.39 -32.13
CA ILE A 324 18.06 44.26 -32.72
C ILE A 324 17.23 43.68 -33.89
N LYS A 325 15.90 43.51 -33.71
CA LYS A 325 14.81 44.44 -34.13
C LYS A 325 13.47 43.73 -34.36
N LYS A 326 12.43 44.22 -33.69
CA LYS A 326 11.01 44.02 -34.07
C LYS A 326 10.75 44.77 -35.39
N MET A 327 10.04 44.15 -36.33
CA MET A 327 9.20 44.86 -37.32
C MET A 327 7.90 44.07 -37.55
N PRO A 328 6.83 44.76 -38.02
CA PRO A 328 5.45 44.36 -37.82
C PRO A 328 4.90 43.58 -39.01
N ASP A 329 4.14 42.53 -38.76
CA ASP A 329 3.31 41.91 -39.79
C ASP A 329 1.83 42.23 -39.58
N THR A 330 1.28 42.83 -40.62
CA THR A 330 -0.12 43.10 -40.87
C THR A 330 -0.84 41.81 -41.27
N GLY A 331 -1.98 41.52 -40.61
CA GLY A 331 -3.06 40.73 -41.20
C GLY A 331 -3.41 39.39 -40.52
N SER A 332 -4.55 39.40 -39.83
CA SER A 332 -5.35 38.28 -39.31
C SER A 332 -5.00 37.72 -37.91
N PRO A 333 -5.99 37.55 -37.00
CA PRO A 333 -5.75 37.23 -35.60
C PRO A 333 -5.52 35.72 -35.44
N ALA A 334 -4.27 35.29 -35.52
CA ALA A 334 -3.87 34.05 -34.87
C ALA A 334 -3.86 34.32 -33.35
N THR A 335 -4.82 33.75 -32.63
CA THR A 335 -4.84 33.73 -31.16
C THR A 335 -3.60 32.98 -30.66
N THR A 336 -2.51 33.69 -30.41
CA THR A 336 -1.29 33.13 -29.82
C THR A 336 -1.58 32.65 -28.40
N ILE A 337 -1.62 31.33 -28.21
CA ILE A 337 -1.69 30.68 -26.89
C ILE A 337 -0.43 31.02 -26.11
N THR A 338 -0.58 31.55 -24.89
CA THR A 338 0.55 31.77 -23.99
C THR A 338 0.78 30.49 -23.19
N ASN A 339 1.83 29.73 -23.52
CA ASN A 339 2.21 28.51 -22.81
C ASN A 339 3.27 28.82 -21.74
N CYS A 340 3.09 28.34 -20.50
CA CYS A 340 4.08 28.45 -19.42
C CYS A 340 4.37 27.14 -18.67
N ASP A 341 4.35 26.02 -19.39
CA ASP A 341 4.59 24.69 -18.84
C ASP A 341 5.97 24.58 -18.18
N MET A 342 6.01 24.07 -16.94
CA MET A 342 7.24 23.89 -16.17
C MET A 342 7.19 22.63 -15.30
N VAL A 343 8.35 22.00 -15.11
CA VAL A 343 8.52 20.92 -14.13
C VAL A 343 9.46 21.40 -13.02
N ILE A 344 9.00 21.33 -11.77
CA ILE A 344 9.70 21.83 -10.59
C ILE A 344 10.14 20.63 -9.74
N TYR A 345 11.45 20.43 -9.65
CA TYR A 345 12.04 19.34 -8.86
C TYR A 345 12.51 19.83 -7.50
N SER A 346 12.22 19.06 -6.46
CA SER A 346 12.68 19.39 -5.10
C SER A 346 14.20 19.26 -4.92
N ASP A 347 14.90 18.59 -5.85
CA ASP A 347 16.36 18.53 -5.89
C ASP A 347 16.98 19.88 -6.24
N ASN A 348 16.26 20.74 -6.95
CA ASN A 348 16.72 22.06 -7.36
C ASN A 348 16.31 23.14 -6.35
N SER A 349 15.04 23.16 -5.95
CA SER A 349 14.53 24.08 -4.95
C SER A 349 13.48 23.43 -4.06
N LYS A 350 13.59 23.65 -2.75
CA LYS A 350 12.60 23.18 -1.77
C LYS A 350 11.39 24.10 -1.64
N ASN A 351 11.47 25.33 -2.14
CA ASN A 351 10.38 26.28 -2.09
C ASN A 351 10.52 27.33 -3.20
N GLY A 352 9.47 28.10 -3.43
CA GLY A 352 9.49 29.20 -4.38
C GLY A 352 8.11 29.78 -4.62
N THR A 353 8.01 30.66 -5.61
CA THR A 353 6.77 31.32 -6.00
C THR A 353 6.35 30.93 -7.41
N ILE A 354 5.05 30.79 -7.62
CA ILE A 354 4.41 30.57 -8.92
C ILE A 354 3.31 31.61 -9.11
N SER A 355 3.06 31.99 -10.36
CA SER A 355 1.98 32.92 -10.70
C SER A 355 1.44 32.64 -12.08
N SER A 356 0.23 33.12 -12.34
CA SER A 356 -0.31 33.16 -13.70
C SER A 356 0.55 34.05 -14.62
N PRO A 357 0.54 33.82 -15.95
CA PRO A 357 1.22 34.69 -16.91
C PRO A 357 0.76 36.14 -16.79
N GLY A 358 1.71 37.08 -16.74
CA GLY A 358 1.43 38.51 -16.68
C GLY A 358 1.19 39.08 -15.27
N TYR A 359 1.07 38.24 -14.23
CA TYR A 359 0.85 38.71 -12.85
C TYR A 359 1.88 39.77 -12.42
N PRO A 360 1.48 40.89 -11.77
CA PRO A 360 0.14 41.18 -11.23
C PRO A 360 -0.85 41.81 -12.23
N GLU A 361 -0.45 42.01 -13.49
CA GLU A 361 -1.36 42.49 -14.53
C GLU A 361 -2.34 41.38 -14.96
N PRO A 362 -3.47 41.72 -15.57
CA PRO A 362 -4.44 40.73 -16.02
C PRO A 362 -3.83 39.69 -16.97
N TYR A 363 -4.17 38.43 -16.75
CA TYR A 363 -3.61 37.34 -17.55
C TYR A 363 -4.16 37.35 -19.00
N PRO A 364 -3.35 36.96 -20.01
CA PRO A 364 -3.79 36.93 -21.40
C PRO A 364 -4.91 35.89 -21.66
N ALA A 365 -5.73 36.13 -22.69
CA ALA A 365 -6.72 35.15 -23.16
C ALA A 365 -6.01 33.93 -23.74
N HIS A 366 -6.66 32.77 -23.67
CA HIS A 366 -6.11 31.51 -24.15
C HIS A 366 -4.73 31.19 -23.53
N SER A 367 -4.55 31.55 -22.25
CA SER A 367 -3.37 31.16 -21.48
C SER A 367 -3.53 29.72 -21.01
N TYR A 368 -2.48 28.93 -21.17
CA TYR A 368 -2.42 27.56 -20.69
C TYR A 368 -1.10 27.34 -19.98
N CYS A 369 -1.14 26.85 -18.74
CA CYS A 369 0.07 26.52 -18.00
C CYS A 369 -0.09 25.24 -17.21
N ARG A 370 0.83 24.32 -17.41
CA ARG A 370 0.97 23.09 -16.62
C ARG A 370 2.23 23.15 -15.76
N LEU A 371 2.06 23.09 -14.45
CA LEU A 371 3.15 23.05 -13.49
C LEU A 371 3.20 21.67 -12.82
N ASP A 372 4.22 20.88 -13.13
CA ASP A 372 4.44 19.55 -12.55
C ASP A 372 5.47 19.63 -11.41
N PHE A 373 5.04 19.42 -10.17
CA PHE A 373 5.93 19.36 -9.00
C PHE A 373 6.36 17.93 -8.73
N GLN A 374 7.66 17.73 -8.51
CA GLN A 374 8.29 16.43 -8.36
C GLN A 374 9.22 16.42 -7.13
N GLY A 375 8.68 15.92 -6.02
CA GLY A 375 9.37 15.69 -4.75
C GLY A 375 10.06 14.33 -4.68
N ARG A 376 10.55 13.98 -3.50
CA ARG A 376 11.27 12.72 -3.23
C ARG A 376 11.03 12.24 -1.80
N GLY A 377 11.27 10.96 -1.53
CA GLY A 377 11.16 10.39 -0.19
C GLY A 377 9.79 10.63 0.43
N LYS A 378 9.77 11.29 1.60
CA LYS A 378 8.55 11.65 2.35
C LYS A 378 7.96 12.99 1.95
N GLU A 379 8.57 13.69 1.00
CA GLU A 379 8.17 15.05 0.67
C GLU A 379 6.76 15.07 0.09
N ARG A 380 6.06 16.14 0.44
CA ARG A 380 4.77 16.53 -0.10
C ARG A 380 4.87 17.95 -0.58
N VAL A 381 4.18 18.23 -1.67
CA VAL A 381 4.08 19.56 -2.24
C VAL A 381 2.95 20.28 -1.51
N GLN A 382 3.27 21.38 -0.84
CA GLN A 382 2.29 22.28 -0.28
C GLN A 382 2.23 23.57 -1.10
N ILE A 383 1.03 23.99 -1.47
CA ILE A 383 0.77 25.26 -2.17
C ILE A 383 -0.03 26.17 -1.25
N ILE A 384 0.44 27.40 -1.06
CA ILE A 384 -0.23 28.43 -0.26
C ILE A 384 -0.44 29.65 -1.16
N PHE A 385 -1.70 30.00 -1.41
CA PHE A 385 -2.06 31.16 -2.21
C PHE A 385 -1.90 32.46 -1.41
N ARG A 386 -1.36 33.49 -2.06
CA ARG A 386 -1.24 34.85 -1.55
C ARG A 386 -2.22 35.80 -2.21
N ASP A 387 -2.58 35.54 -3.47
CA ASP A 387 -3.53 36.31 -4.26
C ASP A 387 -4.24 35.38 -5.26
N PHE A 388 -5.53 35.59 -5.49
CA PHE A 388 -6.33 34.78 -6.40
C PHE A 388 -7.52 35.56 -6.95
N ASP A 389 -7.55 35.74 -8.27
CA ASP A 389 -8.56 36.48 -9.01
C ASP A 389 -8.63 35.94 -10.44
N LEU A 390 -9.46 34.93 -10.64
CA LEU A 390 -9.75 34.33 -11.95
C LEU A 390 -11.15 34.70 -12.41
N PHE A 391 -11.31 34.92 -13.71
CA PHE A 391 -12.57 35.28 -14.32
C PHE A 391 -13.61 34.17 -14.16
N ASN A 392 -14.71 34.49 -13.48
CA ASN A 392 -15.89 33.64 -13.41
C ASN A 392 -17.16 34.52 -13.43
N PRO A 393 -17.90 34.58 -14.57
CA PRO A 393 -19.03 35.50 -14.72
C PRO A 393 -20.31 35.04 -14.00
N ASN A 394 -20.43 33.75 -13.68
CA ASN A 394 -21.66 33.19 -13.12
C ASN A 394 -21.70 33.21 -11.59
N ASP A 395 -20.60 33.61 -10.93
CA ASP A 395 -20.38 33.52 -9.47
C ASP A 395 -20.67 32.13 -8.85
N ASP A 396 -20.93 31.13 -9.69
CA ASP A 396 -21.09 29.74 -9.31
C ASP A 396 -19.72 29.07 -9.35
N ALA A 397 -19.27 28.59 -8.18
CA ALA A 397 -18.00 27.90 -8.03
C ALA A 397 -17.94 26.54 -8.74
N LYS A 398 -19.08 25.98 -9.18
CA LYS A 398 -19.13 24.66 -9.82
C LYS A 398 -18.78 24.65 -11.31
N GLU A 399 -19.00 25.77 -12.01
CA GLU A 399 -18.70 25.90 -13.45
C GLU A 399 -17.66 26.99 -13.70
N CYS A 400 -16.41 26.70 -13.36
CA CYS A 400 -15.29 27.58 -13.65
C CYS A 400 -15.05 27.68 -15.17
N ILE A 401 -15.18 28.89 -15.71
CA ILE A 401 -14.80 29.19 -17.10
C ILE A 401 -13.28 29.25 -17.21
N ASP A 402 -12.65 30.15 -16.45
CA ASP A 402 -11.22 30.13 -16.25
C ASP A 402 -10.92 29.44 -14.93
N ALA A 403 -9.97 28.52 -14.94
CA ALA A 403 -9.79 27.60 -13.83
C ALA A 403 -8.32 27.33 -13.54
N LEU A 404 -8.02 27.19 -12.25
CA LEU A 404 -6.83 26.50 -11.77
C LEU A 404 -7.25 25.13 -11.26
N LEU A 405 -6.82 24.09 -11.98
CA LEU A 405 -7.11 22.69 -11.68
C LEU A 405 -5.93 22.07 -10.94
N VAL A 406 -6.23 21.21 -9.97
CA VAL A 406 -5.21 20.56 -9.12
C VAL A 406 -5.34 19.06 -9.30
N TYR A 407 -4.21 18.41 -9.54
CA TYR A 407 -4.15 16.97 -9.67
C TYR A 407 -3.09 16.37 -8.75
N VAL A 408 -3.43 15.21 -8.18
CA VAL A 408 -2.54 14.42 -7.31
C VAL A 408 -2.56 12.96 -7.76
N GLN A 409 -1.65 12.14 -7.23
CA GLN A 409 -1.47 10.76 -7.68
C GLN A 409 -2.21 9.79 -6.73
N ILE A 410 -3.36 9.25 -7.11
CA ILE A 410 -4.15 8.28 -6.34
C ILE A 410 -4.12 6.93 -7.05
N ASP A 411 -3.77 5.83 -6.35
CA ASP A 411 -3.70 4.47 -6.91
C ASP A 411 -2.95 4.38 -8.26
N GLY A 412 -1.81 5.07 -8.37
CA GLY A 412 -1.02 5.07 -9.59
C GLY A 412 -1.60 5.89 -10.76
N ARG A 413 -2.66 6.68 -10.53
CA ARG A 413 -3.32 7.55 -11.52
C ARG A 413 -3.32 9.00 -11.10
N LEU A 414 -3.27 9.89 -12.07
CA LEU A 414 -3.37 11.32 -11.85
C LEU A 414 -4.85 11.72 -11.77
N GLU A 415 -5.31 12.04 -10.57
CA GLU A 415 -6.71 12.36 -10.27
C GLU A 415 -6.87 13.86 -9.98
N ARG A 416 -7.94 14.46 -10.53
CA ARG A 416 -8.27 15.87 -10.29
C ARG A 416 -8.98 16.01 -8.95
N VAL A 417 -8.37 16.74 -8.02
CA VAL A 417 -8.92 16.92 -6.66
C VAL A 417 -9.62 18.25 -6.46
N ASP A 418 -9.16 19.32 -7.13
CA ASP A 418 -9.74 20.65 -6.98
C ASP A 418 -9.91 21.38 -8.32
N ASN A 419 -10.84 22.32 -8.32
CA ASN A 419 -11.12 23.27 -9.39
C ASN A 419 -11.41 24.65 -8.77
N HIS A 420 -10.53 25.63 -9.00
CA HIS A 420 -10.61 26.95 -8.39
C HIS A 420 -10.81 28.06 -9.44
N CYS A 421 -11.71 29.00 -9.16
CA CYS A 421 -11.97 30.19 -9.95
C CYS A 421 -12.59 31.31 -9.09
N GLY A 422 -12.81 32.49 -9.68
CA GLY A 422 -13.32 33.66 -8.95
C GLY A 422 -12.26 34.33 -8.08
N GLN A 423 -12.72 35.04 -7.03
CA GLN A 423 -11.87 35.85 -6.15
C GLN A 423 -11.67 35.27 -4.75
N THR A 424 -12.27 34.11 -4.48
CA THR A 424 -12.10 33.45 -3.18
C THR A 424 -10.72 32.83 -3.12
N LEU A 425 -9.91 33.25 -2.15
CA LEU A 425 -8.57 32.72 -1.94
C LEU A 425 -8.65 31.21 -1.61
N PRO A 426 -8.03 30.32 -2.41
CA PRO A 426 -8.07 28.89 -2.14
C PRO A 426 -7.36 28.56 -0.82
N ARG A 427 -7.82 27.49 -0.16
CA ARG A 427 -7.18 26.97 1.04
C ARG A 427 -5.80 26.38 0.69
N PRO A 428 -4.90 26.19 1.68
CA PRO A 428 -3.66 25.46 1.44
C PRO A 428 -3.93 24.10 0.80
N ILE A 429 -3.17 23.75 -0.23
CA ILE A 429 -3.25 22.47 -0.93
C ILE A 429 -2.04 21.64 -0.53
N MET A 430 -2.23 20.33 -0.33
CA MET A 430 -1.14 19.40 -0.10
C MET A 430 -1.33 18.12 -0.91
N SER A 431 -0.26 17.65 -1.53
CA SER A 431 -0.27 16.37 -2.22
C SER A 431 -0.30 15.17 -1.27
N ASN A 432 -0.88 14.07 -1.73
CA ASN A 432 -0.88 12.78 -1.04
C ASN A 432 0.46 12.01 -1.16
N GLY A 433 1.42 12.53 -1.92
CA GLY A 433 2.79 12.02 -2.04
C GLY A 433 3.75 13.07 -2.61
N PRO A 434 4.86 12.66 -3.26
CA PRO A 434 5.86 13.60 -3.76
C PRO A 434 5.42 14.41 -5.00
N GLY A 435 4.36 13.99 -5.69
CA GLY A 435 3.90 14.64 -6.93
C GLY A 435 2.67 15.51 -6.73
N LEU A 436 2.62 16.64 -7.44
CA LEU A 436 1.43 17.49 -7.60
C LEU A 436 1.47 18.14 -8.98
N MET A 437 0.33 18.24 -9.67
CA MET A 437 0.23 18.99 -10.91
C MET A 437 -0.81 20.10 -10.79
N LEU A 438 -0.44 21.32 -11.17
CA LEU A 438 -1.38 22.42 -11.38
C LEU A 438 -1.58 22.65 -12.87
N GLU A 439 -2.83 22.85 -13.28
CA GLU A 439 -3.18 23.19 -14.66
C GLU A 439 -4.04 24.45 -14.66
N PHE A 440 -3.48 25.56 -15.15
CA PHE A 440 -4.19 26.81 -15.36
C PHE A 440 -4.73 26.89 -16.78
N LYS A 441 -6.03 27.14 -16.90
CA LYS A 441 -6.76 27.35 -18.15
C LYS A 441 -7.45 28.71 -18.11
N GLY A 442 -6.83 29.72 -18.72
CA GLY A 442 -7.42 31.05 -18.91
C GLY A 442 -8.00 31.16 -20.31
N VAL A 443 -9.21 30.65 -20.54
CA VAL A 443 -9.85 30.61 -21.87
C VAL A 443 -10.28 32.02 -22.29
N TYR A 444 -10.82 32.81 -21.36
CA TYR A 444 -11.29 34.17 -21.64
C TYR A 444 -10.40 35.18 -20.91
N SER A 445 -9.76 36.11 -21.62
CA SER A 445 -9.10 37.22 -20.92
C SER A 445 -10.16 38.06 -20.23
N SER A 446 -10.08 38.12 -18.92
CA SER A 446 -10.66 39.24 -18.20
C SER A 446 -9.71 40.42 -18.31
N ARG A 447 -10.20 41.56 -18.79
CA ARG A 447 -9.45 42.83 -18.77
C ARG A 447 -9.08 43.28 -17.35
N ASN A 448 -9.64 42.63 -16.31
CA ASN A 448 -9.57 43.08 -14.93
C ASN A 448 -9.03 42.02 -13.94
N SER A 449 -8.99 40.73 -14.31
CA SER A 449 -8.65 39.65 -13.37
C SER A 449 -7.15 39.41 -13.37
N ARG A 450 -6.53 39.68 -12.22
CA ARG A 450 -5.06 39.72 -12.07
C ARG A 450 -4.40 38.34 -12.13
N GLY A 451 -5.18 37.29 -11.94
CA GLY A 451 -4.69 35.91 -11.91
C GLY A 451 -4.36 35.44 -10.50
N TYR A 452 -3.31 34.64 -10.35
CA TYR A 452 -2.93 34.08 -9.04
C TYR A 452 -1.46 34.28 -8.72
N LEU A 453 -1.16 34.35 -7.43
CA LEU A 453 0.18 34.27 -6.85
C LEU A 453 0.16 33.25 -5.71
N ALA A 454 1.05 32.28 -5.76
CA ALA A 454 1.18 31.25 -4.73
C ALA A 454 2.64 30.94 -4.41
N GLU A 455 2.86 30.46 -3.19
CA GLU A 455 4.13 29.89 -2.73
C GLU A 455 4.01 28.37 -2.71
N TYR A 456 5.03 27.67 -3.21
CA TYR A 456 5.13 26.23 -3.09
C TYR A 456 6.24 25.85 -2.11
N SER A 457 6.11 24.69 -1.46
CA SER A 457 7.15 24.09 -0.63
C SER A 457 7.10 22.56 -0.69
N PHE A 458 8.26 21.91 -0.71
CA PHE A 458 8.41 20.47 -0.53
C PHE A 458 8.70 20.20 0.95
N ILE A 459 7.73 19.62 1.66
CA ILE A 459 7.79 19.44 3.12
C ILE A 459 7.60 17.98 3.52
N GLU A 460 8.20 17.56 4.63
CA GLU A 460 8.08 16.19 5.15
C GLU A 460 7.20 16.11 6.41
N ASN A 461 6.90 17.25 7.03
CA ASN A 461 6.18 17.35 8.30
C ASN A 461 4.67 17.45 8.14
N TYR A 462 4.11 17.20 6.94
CA TYR A 462 2.66 17.21 6.69
C TYR A 462 1.97 18.56 7.01
N GLY A 463 2.73 19.66 7.09
CA GLY A 463 2.21 20.95 7.56
C GLY A 463 1.93 21.01 9.07
N ILE A 464 2.38 20.00 9.82
CA ILE A 464 2.22 19.91 11.27
C ILE A 464 3.48 20.46 11.93
N HIS A 465 3.30 21.51 12.73
CA HIS A 465 4.40 22.21 13.42
C HIS A 465 4.44 21.92 14.94
N SER A 466 3.58 21.03 15.42
CA SER A 466 3.51 20.64 16.83
C SER A 466 3.94 19.20 17.04
N GLY A 467 4.56 18.95 18.20
CA GLY A 467 5.17 17.66 18.52
C GLY A 467 6.50 17.45 17.80
N GLU A 468 7.16 16.34 18.13
CA GLU A 468 8.42 15.93 17.50
C GLU A 468 8.13 14.83 16.46
N GLN A 469 8.54 15.03 15.22
CA GLN A 469 8.30 14.05 14.15
C GLN A 469 9.19 12.81 14.31
N ILE A 470 8.59 11.62 14.18
CA ILE A 470 9.29 10.35 14.35
C ILE A 470 9.77 9.82 13.00
N ALA A 471 11.09 9.79 12.79
CA ALA A 471 11.69 9.44 11.50
C ALA A 471 11.45 7.98 11.05
N ASN A 472 11.25 7.05 11.97
CA ASN A 472 11.08 5.62 11.68
C ASN A 472 9.66 5.23 11.23
N LEU A 473 8.75 6.20 11.12
CA LEU A 473 7.39 6.03 10.60
C LEU A 473 7.12 7.05 9.46
N PRO A 474 6.21 6.75 8.52
CA PRO A 474 5.91 7.68 7.41
C PRO A 474 5.32 9.02 7.88
N CYS A 475 4.29 8.97 8.74
CA CYS A 475 3.69 10.13 9.38
C CYS A 475 3.43 9.83 10.86
N ALA A 476 4.28 10.35 11.74
CA ALA A 476 4.08 10.21 13.17
C ALA A 476 4.71 11.36 13.95
N PHE A 477 4.05 11.77 15.03
CA PHE A 477 4.49 12.83 15.91
C PHE A 477 4.38 12.37 17.36
N THR A 478 5.39 12.68 18.18
CA THR A 478 5.35 12.42 19.62
C THR A 478 5.16 13.71 20.42
N PHE A 479 4.37 13.61 21.47
CA PHE A 479 4.08 14.66 22.43
C PHE A 479 4.46 14.12 23.81
N ASN A 480 5.54 14.66 24.38
CA ASN A 480 6.07 14.18 25.65
C ASN A 480 5.74 15.16 26.78
N GLY A 481 5.04 14.66 27.79
CA GLY A 481 4.65 15.43 28.98
C GLY A 481 5.83 15.94 29.81
N THR A 482 7.04 15.37 29.65
CA THR A 482 8.27 15.91 30.25
C THR A 482 8.75 17.18 29.58
N MET A 483 8.47 17.35 28.29
CA MET A 483 8.91 18.51 27.49
C MET A 483 7.83 19.59 27.49
N GLN A 484 6.58 19.20 27.24
CA GLN A 484 5.46 20.11 27.09
C GLN A 484 4.19 19.53 27.71
N ARG A 485 3.63 20.25 28.69
CA ARG A 485 2.43 19.83 29.43
C ARG A 485 1.11 20.11 28.72
N SER A 486 1.09 21.02 27.77
CA SER A 486 -0.09 21.36 26.97
C SER A 486 0.31 22.02 25.66
N GLY A 487 -0.52 21.85 24.62
CA GLY A 487 -0.27 22.45 23.32
C GLY A 487 -1.43 22.22 22.36
N VAL A 488 -1.13 22.31 21.08
CA VAL A 488 -2.09 22.14 19.98
C VAL A 488 -1.67 20.98 19.09
N LEU A 489 -2.65 20.38 18.42
CA LEU A 489 -2.48 19.34 17.43
C LEU A 489 -3.39 19.64 16.24
N TYR A 490 -2.91 19.32 15.05
CA TYR A 490 -3.59 19.59 13.79
C TYR A 490 -3.60 18.32 12.94
N SER A 491 -4.62 18.17 12.11
CA SER A 491 -4.54 17.24 10.99
C SER A 491 -3.50 17.72 9.97
N PRO A 492 -3.01 16.84 9.09
CA PRO A 492 -2.18 17.26 7.96
C PRO A 492 -2.82 18.40 7.16
N ASN A 493 -2.00 19.33 6.69
CA ASN A 493 -2.37 20.49 5.85
C ASN A 493 -3.42 21.47 6.45
N PHE A 494 -3.84 21.33 7.71
CA PHE A 494 -4.81 22.25 8.31
C PHE A 494 -4.34 23.72 8.23
N PRO A 495 -5.19 24.70 7.86
CA PRO A 495 -6.65 24.66 7.68
C PRO A 495 -7.12 24.34 6.23
N GLY A 496 -6.24 23.77 5.42
CA GLY A 496 -6.57 23.18 4.13
C GLY A 496 -7.13 21.77 4.24
N TYR A 497 -7.55 21.23 3.10
CA TYR A 497 -8.00 19.84 3.03
C TYR A 497 -6.84 18.91 3.36
N TYR A 498 -7.07 17.91 4.20
CA TYR A 498 -6.04 16.90 4.43
C TYR A 498 -5.80 16.09 3.14
N PRO A 499 -4.57 15.60 2.91
CA PRO A 499 -4.29 14.74 1.78
C PRO A 499 -5.01 13.39 1.91
N ARG A 500 -5.47 12.86 0.78
CA ARG A 500 -5.99 11.50 0.62
C ARG A 500 -4.89 10.45 0.88
N ASP A 501 -5.28 9.19 1.05
CA ASP A 501 -4.40 8.04 1.30
C ASP A 501 -3.33 8.30 2.37
N THR A 502 -3.71 8.98 3.44
CA THR A 502 -2.79 9.44 4.48
C THR A 502 -3.16 8.83 5.82
N GLU A 503 -2.19 8.13 6.41
CA GLU A 503 -2.29 7.63 7.79
C GLU A 503 -1.24 8.34 8.66
N CYS A 504 -1.71 9.09 9.65
CA CYS A 504 -0.87 9.84 10.58
C CYS A 504 -1.15 9.48 12.03
N HIS A 505 -0.08 9.29 12.81
CA HIS A 505 -0.17 8.92 14.21
C HIS A 505 0.37 10.00 15.15
N TYR A 506 -0.35 10.26 16.24
CA TYR A 506 0.05 11.18 17.29
C TYR A 506 0.18 10.41 18.59
N PHE A 507 1.42 10.29 19.09
CA PHE A 507 1.76 9.52 20.28
C PHE A 507 2.00 10.45 21.47
N PHE A 508 1.10 10.39 22.45
CA PHE A 508 1.22 11.13 23.69
C PHE A 508 1.82 10.25 24.78
N GLN A 509 2.84 10.76 25.45
CA GLN A 509 3.52 10.10 26.56
C GLN A 509 3.56 11.02 27.78
N GLY A 510 2.68 10.77 28.74
CA GLY A 510 2.63 11.43 30.03
C GLY A 510 3.64 10.87 31.05
N ILE A 511 3.79 11.57 32.17
CA ILE A 511 4.69 11.24 33.27
C ILE A 511 3.88 10.56 34.39
N ASN A 512 4.43 9.53 35.03
CA ASN A 512 3.78 8.82 36.14
C ASN A 512 2.35 8.37 35.76
N ASP A 513 1.33 8.83 36.50
CA ASP A 513 -0.09 8.54 36.29
C ASP A 513 -0.85 9.68 35.59
N ASP A 514 -0.17 10.46 34.75
CA ASP A 514 -0.83 11.46 33.92
C ASP A 514 -1.92 10.82 33.04
N THR A 515 -3.02 11.56 32.86
CA THR A 515 -4.00 11.32 31.80
C THR A 515 -3.93 12.45 30.79
N ILE A 516 -4.29 12.17 29.54
CA ILE A 516 -4.22 13.12 28.44
C ILE A 516 -5.64 13.56 28.14
N HIS A 517 -5.90 14.87 28.24
CA HIS A 517 -7.19 15.46 27.87
C HIS A 517 -7.00 16.20 26.56
N ILE A 518 -7.78 15.84 25.54
CA ILE A 518 -7.77 16.46 24.23
C ILE A 518 -9.14 17.08 23.98
N LYS A 519 -9.14 18.33 23.55
CA LYS A 519 -10.34 19.08 23.18
C LYS A 519 -10.24 19.49 21.72
N PHE A 520 -11.12 18.96 20.89
CA PHE A 520 -11.28 19.34 19.49
C PHE A 520 -12.12 20.61 19.40
N HIS A 521 -11.56 21.63 18.75
CA HIS A 521 -12.21 22.93 18.52
C HIS A 521 -12.75 23.06 17.10
N HIS A 522 -12.20 22.27 16.17
CA HIS A 522 -12.68 22.12 14.80
C HIS A 522 -12.54 20.65 14.41
N PHE A 523 -13.56 20.09 13.77
CA PHE A 523 -13.54 18.71 13.31
C PHE A 523 -14.43 18.56 12.08
N ASP A 524 -13.79 18.28 10.95
CA ASP A 524 -14.39 18.08 9.64
C ASP A 524 -13.58 16.99 8.93
N VAL A 525 -13.92 15.74 9.24
CA VAL A 525 -13.33 14.54 8.65
C VAL A 525 -14.41 13.86 7.83
N GLU A 526 -14.13 13.55 6.58
CA GLU A 526 -15.10 12.94 5.68
C GLU A 526 -15.61 11.60 6.23
N GLY A 527 -16.87 11.30 5.97
CA GLY A 527 -17.42 10.00 6.24
C GLY A 527 -18.75 10.01 6.95
N VAL A 528 -19.30 8.81 7.08
CA VAL A 528 -20.60 8.55 7.66
C VAL A 528 -20.42 7.67 8.90
N PRO A 529 -20.89 8.10 10.08
CA PRO A 529 -20.86 7.27 11.28
C PRO A 529 -21.49 5.88 11.02
N PRO A 530 -20.87 4.78 11.47
CA PRO A 530 -19.81 4.68 12.48
C PRO A 530 -18.36 4.78 11.97
N CYS A 531 -18.13 5.32 10.76
CA CYS A 531 -16.79 5.60 10.24
C CYS A 531 -15.94 4.33 10.09
N GLU A 532 -16.54 3.30 9.52
CA GLU A 532 -15.92 1.98 9.37
C GLU A 532 -15.50 1.72 7.92
N ALA A 533 -14.70 0.68 7.70
CA ALA A 533 -14.23 0.32 6.35
C ALA A 533 -15.38 0.10 5.35
N ILE A 534 -16.54 -0.39 5.83
CA ILE A 534 -17.73 -0.64 5.00
C ILE A 534 -18.34 0.66 4.49
N SER A 535 -18.31 1.73 5.29
CA SER A 535 -18.79 3.05 4.86
C SER A 535 -17.75 3.82 4.06
N ALA A 536 -16.59 3.19 3.76
CA ALA A 536 -15.45 3.80 3.08
C ALA A 536 -15.10 5.18 3.65
N SER A 537 -15.28 5.38 4.96
CA SER A 537 -15.15 6.68 5.60
C SER A 537 -13.74 6.93 6.09
N ASP A 538 -13.33 8.19 6.03
CA ASP A 538 -12.17 8.65 6.79
C ASP A 538 -12.48 8.60 8.28
N TYR A 539 -11.45 8.57 9.12
CA TYR A 539 -11.67 8.52 10.55
C TYR A 539 -10.53 9.05 11.40
N VAL A 540 -10.89 9.46 12.60
CA VAL A 540 -9.97 9.62 13.73
C VAL A 540 -10.27 8.54 14.77
N GLU A 541 -9.25 7.78 15.13
CA GLU A 541 -9.31 6.71 16.13
C GLU A 541 -8.42 7.04 17.34
N PHE A 542 -8.88 6.66 18.53
CA PHE A 542 -8.22 6.89 19.80
C PHE A 542 -7.86 5.57 20.47
N SER A 543 -6.68 5.48 21.10
CA SER A 543 -6.25 4.26 21.79
C SER A 543 -5.35 4.51 23.00
N ASN A 544 -5.62 3.79 24.09
CA ASN A 544 -4.70 3.72 25.23
C ASN A 544 -3.52 2.74 25.02
N PHE A 545 -3.42 2.12 23.84
CA PHE A 545 -2.43 1.09 23.50
C PHE A 545 -1.79 1.37 22.13
N MET A 546 -0.68 0.69 21.82
CA MET A 546 -0.10 0.77 20.48
C MET A 546 -1.03 0.18 19.41
N ALA A 547 -1.82 -0.85 19.75
CA ALA A 547 -2.85 -1.45 18.90
C ALA A 547 -4.20 -0.72 19.01
N ARG A 548 -5.16 -1.10 18.16
CA ARG A 548 -6.53 -0.58 18.22
C ARG A 548 -7.17 -0.84 19.59
N ASP A 549 -7.72 0.21 20.21
CA ASP A 549 -8.52 0.13 21.43
C ASP A 549 -10.01 0.22 21.04
N ARG A 550 -10.72 -0.91 21.10
CA ARG A 550 -12.13 -0.99 20.71
C ARG A 550 -13.07 -0.26 21.68
N ARG A 551 -12.56 0.29 22.78
CA ARG A 551 -13.35 1.09 23.72
C ARG A 551 -13.77 2.44 23.13
N TYR A 552 -12.96 3.00 22.22
CA TYR A 552 -13.29 4.24 21.52
C TYR A 552 -13.88 3.91 20.16
N GLU A 553 -14.98 4.57 19.84
CA GLU A 553 -15.51 4.57 18.49
C GLU A 553 -14.62 5.42 17.57
N ARG A 554 -14.76 5.20 16.26
CA ARG A 554 -14.14 6.05 15.25
C ARG A 554 -14.98 7.30 15.02
N TYR A 555 -14.30 8.42 14.75
CA TYR A 555 -14.93 9.73 14.57
C TYR A 555 -14.73 10.22 13.14
N CYS A 556 -15.82 10.65 12.52
CA CYS A 556 -15.91 11.30 11.22
C CYS A 556 -17.16 12.20 11.19
N GLY A 557 -17.39 12.85 10.05
CA GLY A 557 -18.37 13.91 9.85
C GLY A 557 -17.93 15.25 10.46
N GLN A 558 -18.79 16.24 10.30
CA GLN A 558 -18.63 17.57 10.91
C GLN A 558 -19.13 17.59 12.35
N LYS A 559 -18.34 18.14 13.27
CA LYS A 559 -18.69 18.27 14.69
C LYS A 559 -18.25 19.64 15.22
N GLU A 560 -19.10 20.28 16.04
CA GLU A 560 -18.83 21.62 16.58
C GLU A 560 -17.66 21.65 17.57
N ALA A 561 -17.68 20.82 18.61
CA ALA A 561 -16.58 20.62 19.55
C ALA A 561 -16.81 19.38 20.42
N PHE A 562 -15.74 18.69 20.81
CA PHE A 562 -15.83 17.54 21.74
C PHE A 562 -14.50 17.29 22.46
N GLU A 563 -14.55 16.49 23.53
CA GLU A 563 -13.39 16.15 24.34
C GLU A 563 -13.18 14.63 24.42
N ILE A 564 -11.92 14.21 24.43
CA ILE A 564 -11.49 12.83 24.64
C ILE A 564 -10.47 12.82 25.79
N LYS A 565 -10.61 11.86 26.71
CA LYS A 565 -9.71 11.70 27.86
C LYS A 565 -9.12 10.30 27.84
N SER A 566 -7.80 10.20 27.94
CA SER A 566 -7.13 8.91 28.07
C SER A 566 -7.31 8.34 29.48
N ASP A 567 -7.22 7.02 29.61
CA ASP A 567 -7.20 6.32 30.89
C ASP A 567 -5.77 6.06 31.38
N ARG A 568 -4.78 6.23 30.49
CA ARG A 568 -3.38 5.91 30.73
C ARG A 568 -2.48 7.08 30.35
N LYS A 569 -1.24 7.01 30.83
CA LYS A 569 -0.15 7.91 30.46
C LYS A 569 0.26 7.82 28.99
N PHE A 570 -0.04 6.71 28.33
CA PHE A 570 0.16 6.58 26.89
C PHE A 570 -1.19 6.76 26.20
N PHE A 571 -1.21 7.55 25.14
CA PHE A 571 -2.39 7.72 24.31
C PHE A 571 -2.00 7.92 22.84
N ARG A 572 -2.72 7.27 21.94
CA ARG A 572 -2.51 7.34 20.49
C ARG A 572 -3.75 7.90 19.84
N ILE A 573 -3.56 8.91 18.99
CA ILE A 573 -4.56 9.33 18.00
C ILE A 573 -4.08 8.84 16.63
N THR A 574 -4.95 8.24 15.83
CA THR A 574 -4.67 7.87 14.44
C THR A 574 -5.66 8.56 13.53
N PHE A 575 -5.16 9.34 12.58
CA PHE A 575 -5.93 9.93 11.49
C PHE A 575 -5.77 9.09 10.23
N ARG A 576 -6.90 8.57 9.75
CA ARG A 576 -7.19 7.81 8.53
C ARG A 576 -7.81 8.60 7.37
N SER A 577 -7.18 8.77 6.20
CA SER A 577 -7.91 9.13 4.96
C SER A 577 -7.89 8.04 3.88
N ASN A 578 -8.93 8.02 3.04
CA ASN A 578 -9.12 7.18 1.87
C ASN A 578 -8.70 7.89 0.57
N ASP A 579 -9.02 7.28 -0.58
CA ASP A 579 -8.68 7.68 -1.94
C ASP A 579 -9.71 8.62 -2.62
N ARG A 580 -10.85 8.91 -1.97
CA ARG A 580 -12.04 9.46 -2.62
C ARG A 580 -12.36 10.90 -2.28
N LEU A 581 -12.56 11.21 -1.01
CA LEU A 581 -13.07 12.49 -0.56
C LEU A 581 -12.24 12.94 0.65
N ASP A 582 -12.31 14.23 0.94
CA ASP A 582 -11.53 14.86 2.00
C ASP A 582 -12.36 15.96 2.68
N GLY A 583 -11.83 16.43 3.80
CA GLY A 583 -12.41 17.49 4.63
C GLY A 583 -11.33 18.44 5.11
N THR A 584 -11.71 19.53 5.74
CA THR A 584 -10.76 20.53 6.27
C THR A 584 -9.98 20.04 7.50
N GLY A 585 -10.30 18.85 8.00
CA GLY A 585 -9.57 18.16 9.05
C GLY A 585 -9.90 18.64 10.45
N PHE A 586 -8.90 18.72 11.33
CA PHE A 586 -9.13 19.05 12.73
C PHE A 586 -8.06 19.94 13.34
N ASN A 587 -8.48 20.68 14.37
CA ASN A 587 -7.61 21.40 15.30
C ASN A 587 -8.07 21.08 16.72
N ALA A 588 -7.14 20.67 17.57
CA ALA A 588 -7.41 20.37 18.96
C ALA A 588 -6.31 20.88 19.88
N SER A 589 -6.67 21.16 21.14
CA SER A 589 -5.71 21.41 22.21
C SER A 589 -5.59 20.18 23.10
N TYR A 590 -4.37 19.86 23.54
CA TYR A 590 -4.12 18.80 24.51
C TYR A 590 -3.54 19.34 25.81
N ARG A 591 -3.76 18.61 26.91
CA ARG A 591 -3.08 18.81 28.19
C ARG A 591 -2.82 17.48 28.89
N PHE A 592 -1.65 17.33 29.49
CA PHE A 592 -1.35 16.28 30.44
C PHE A 592 -1.89 16.72 31.81
N VAL A 593 -2.72 15.89 32.43
CA VAL A 593 -3.40 16.18 33.71
C VAL A 593 -2.95 15.17 34.74
N ARG A 594 -2.42 15.65 35.87
CA ARG A 594 -2.05 14.76 36.97
C ARG A 594 -3.31 14.27 37.66
N LYS A 595 -3.33 12.99 38.06
CA LYS A 595 -4.47 12.39 38.78
C LYS A 595 -4.86 13.15 40.06
N MET A 596 -3.92 13.81 40.74
CA MET A 596 -4.18 14.66 41.93
C MET A 596 -4.92 15.97 41.62
N GLU A 597 -4.87 16.48 40.38
CA GLU A 597 -5.59 17.71 40.00
C GLU A 597 -7.08 17.46 39.70
N GLN A 598 -7.47 16.21 39.44
CA GLN A 598 -8.88 15.85 39.21
C GLN A 598 -9.72 15.88 40.51
N SER A 599 -9.10 15.71 41.68
CA SER A 599 -9.79 15.76 42.98
C SER A 599 -10.05 17.17 43.53
N VAL A 600 -9.49 18.22 42.91
CA VAL A 600 -9.63 19.62 43.41
C VAL A 600 -10.81 20.35 42.73
N SER A 601 -11.31 19.84 41.59
CA SER A 601 -12.43 20.46 40.85
C SER A 601 -13.84 20.09 41.36
N SER A 602 -13.95 19.24 42.38
CA SER A 602 -15.23 18.84 42.98
C SER A 602 -15.27 19.19 44.46
N GLN A 603 -15.29 20.48 44.79
CA GLN A 603 -15.81 20.91 46.09
C GLN A 603 -17.23 21.45 45.92
N PRO A 604 -18.22 20.94 46.68
CA PRO A 604 -19.57 21.49 46.67
C PRO A 604 -19.60 22.83 47.39
N VAL A 605 -20.30 23.80 46.81
CA VAL A 605 -20.67 25.06 47.45
C VAL A 605 -21.41 24.74 48.76
N ALA A 606 -20.77 25.04 49.89
CA ALA A 606 -21.40 24.93 51.20
C ALA A 606 -22.57 25.92 51.28
N LYS A 607 -23.80 25.41 51.30
CA LYS A 607 -24.99 26.18 51.63
C LYS A 607 -24.99 26.46 53.13
N ALA A 608 -25.15 27.74 53.46
CA ALA A 608 -25.31 28.22 54.83
C ALA A 608 -26.54 27.61 55.51
N ASN A 609 -26.35 27.27 56.80
CA ASN A 609 -27.37 26.77 57.71
C ASN A 609 -28.58 27.72 57.78
N HIS A 610 -29.78 27.18 57.53
CA HIS A 610 -31.01 27.70 58.13
C HIS A 610 -31.56 26.64 59.09
N SER A 611 -31.74 27.08 60.33
CA SER A 611 -32.20 26.34 61.49
C SER A 611 -33.71 26.09 61.50
N GLY A 612 -34.10 24.88 61.93
CA GLY A 612 -35.42 24.53 62.51
C GLY A 612 -36.56 24.43 61.49
N THR A 613 -37.38 23.39 61.46
CA THR A 613 -37.93 22.59 62.56
C THR A 613 -38.37 21.21 62.03
N CYS A 614 -38.32 20.21 62.91
CA CYS A 614 -38.82 18.86 62.70
C CYS A 614 -40.33 18.82 62.46
N ASP A 615 -40.77 17.92 61.58
CA ASP A 615 -41.98 17.15 61.86
C ASP A 615 -41.90 15.73 61.27
N ILE A 616 -42.64 14.83 61.90
CA ILE A 616 -42.33 13.41 62.12
C ILE A 616 -43.23 12.47 61.27
N SER A 617 -42.60 11.43 60.69
CA SER A 617 -43.15 10.10 60.30
C SER A 617 -44.07 9.94 59.05
N PRO A 618 -44.31 8.71 58.55
CA PRO A 618 -43.34 7.71 58.09
C PRO A 618 -43.71 7.04 56.74
N LEU A 619 -42.74 6.30 56.19
CA LEU A 619 -42.79 5.22 55.19
C LEU A 619 -44.15 4.68 54.70
N LEU A 620 -44.28 4.55 53.38
CA LEU A 620 -44.96 3.41 52.75
C LEU A 620 -44.18 2.92 51.52
N PHE A 621 -43.73 1.66 51.59
CA PHE A 621 -43.30 0.82 50.47
C PHE A 621 -44.50 0.48 49.59
N ILE A 622 -44.37 0.52 48.26
CA ILE A 622 -45.07 -0.42 47.35
C ILE A 622 -44.13 -0.77 46.19
N PHE A 623 -43.82 -2.06 46.09
CA PHE A 623 -43.32 -2.75 44.90
C PHE A 623 -44.45 -2.94 43.89
N SER A 624 -44.14 -2.74 42.61
CA SER A 624 -44.47 -3.68 41.52
C SER A 624 -43.50 -3.45 40.38
#